data_AF-A0A434M762-F1
#
_entry.id   AF-A0A434M762-F1
#
_cell.length_a   1.000
_cell.length_b   1.000
_cell.length_c   1.000
_cell.angle_alpha   90.00
_cell.angle_beta   90.00
_cell.angle_gamma   90.00
#
_symmetry.space_group_name_H-M   'P 1'
#
loop_
_entity.id
_entity.type
_entity.pdbx_description
1 polymer ?
#
loop_
_entity_poly.entity_id
_entity_poly.type
_entity_poly.pdbx_seq_one_letter_code
_entity_poly.pdbx_strand_id
1 'polypeptide(L)' 'GQEPLTAVSYGTEGGLYQQAGIDAIICGPGEISRAHRPNEYIEIGELAACQSMIDDLGALLAA' A
#
# COMPACT_ATOMS: atom_id res chain seq x y z
N GLY A 1 1.40 -12.04 -27.56
CA GLY A 1 1.16 -12.29 -26.12
C GLY A 1 0.82 -10.97 -25.48
N GLN A 2 0.08 -10.96 -24.37
CA GLN A 2 -0.04 -9.73 -23.58
C GLN A 2 1.28 -9.47 -22.88
N GLU A 3 1.72 -8.20 -22.90
CA GLU A 3 2.88 -7.76 -22.13
C GLU A 3 2.59 -7.98 -20.63
N PRO A 4 3.53 -8.57 -19.85
CA PRO A 4 3.33 -8.75 -18.43
C PRO A 4 3.22 -7.40 -17.72
N LEU A 5 2.28 -7.29 -16.79
CA LEU A 5 2.26 -6.16 -15.87
C LEU A 5 3.53 -6.18 -15.03
N THR A 6 4.08 -5.00 -14.75
CA THR A 6 5.22 -4.86 -13.84
C THR A 6 4.83 -5.40 -12.47
N ALA A 7 5.53 -6.44 -12.01
CA ALA A 7 5.32 -7.06 -10.72
C ALA A 7 6.59 -6.97 -9.87
N VAL A 8 6.40 -6.88 -8.56
CA VAL A 8 7.46 -6.82 -7.56
C VAL A 8 7.30 -8.00 -6.60
N SER A 9 8.41 -8.58 -6.14
CA SER A 9 8.40 -9.75 -5.25
C SER A 9 8.31 -9.31 -3.78
N TYR A 10 7.18 -8.72 -3.39
CA TYR A 10 6.87 -8.36 -2.00
C TYR A 10 5.79 -9.30 -1.46
N GLY A 11 6.04 -9.89 -0.29
CA GLY A 11 5.05 -10.69 0.42
C GLY A 11 4.09 -9.79 1.19
N THR A 12 2.79 -9.96 0.96
CA THR A 12 1.72 -9.27 1.71
C THR A 12 0.54 -10.22 1.89
N GLU A 13 -0.36 -9.91 2.83
CA GLU A 13 -1.60 -10.66 3.02
C GLU A 13 -2.65 -10.38 1.92
N GLY A 14 -2.37 -9.46 0.98
CA GLY A 14 -3.26 -9.12 -0.14
C GLY A 14 -3.71 -10.34 -0.96
N GLY A 15 -2.81 -11.31 -1.14
CA GLY A 15 -3.12 -12.56 -1.83
C GLY A 15 -4.17 -13.43 -1.11
N LEU A 16 -4.24 -13.37 0.23
CA LEU A 16 -5.25 -14.10 1.00
C LEU A 16 -6.64 -13.49 0.80
N TYR A 17 -6.75 -12.15 0.77
CA TYR A 17 -8.00 -11.47 0.50
C TYR A 17 -8.50 -11.74 -0.92
N GLN A 18 -7.61 -11.71 -1.91
CA GLN A 18 -7.93 -12.07 -3.29
C GLN A 18 -8.44 -13.51 -3.41
N GLN A 19 -7.82 -14.46 -2.70
CA GLN A 19 -8.29 -15.86 -2.65
C GLN A 19 -9.68 -15.99 -2.01
N ALA A 20 -10.02 -15.10 -1.10
CA ALA A 20 -11.36 -15.00 -0.50
C ALA A 20 -12.38 -14.28 -1.40
N GLY A 21 -12.00 -13.85 -2.62
CA GLY A 21 -12.87 -13.13 -3.55
C GLY A 21 -13.03 -11.65 -3.23
N ILE A 22 -12.12 -11.08 -2.44
CA ILE A 22 -12.12 -9.67 -2.05
C ILE A 22 -11.01 -8.96 -2.85
N ASP A 23 -11.40 -7.94 -3.63
CA ASP A 23 -10.43 -7.09 -4.30
C ASP A 23 -9.56 -6.35 -3.26
N ALA A 24 -8.24 -6.48 -3.40
CA ALA A 24 -7.29 -5.95 -2.43
C ALA A 24 -6.21 -5.13 -3.13
N ILE A 25 -5.94 -3.94 -2.58
CA ILE A 25 -4.80 -3.11 -2.92
C ILE A 25 -3.88 -2.99 -1.71
N ILE A 26 -2.58 -2.85 -1.96
CA ILE A 26 -1.60 -2.53 -0.93
C ILE A 26 -1.21 -1.07 -1.11
N CYS A 27 -1.41 -0.28 -0.07
CA CYS A 27 -1.01 1.12 -0.02
C CYS A 27 -0.56 1.47 1.40
N GLY A 28 0.29 2.48 1.51
CA GLY A 28 0.84 2.94 2.78
C GLY A 28 1.91 4.00 2.56
N PRO A 29 2.33 4.69 3.63
CA PRO A 29 3.32 5.73 3.53
C PRO A 29 4.74 5.14 3.46
N GLY A 30 5.65 5.92 2.91
CA GLY A 30 7.07 5.66 2.89
C GLY A 30 7.59 5.02 1.61
N GLU A 31 8.89 4.71 1.62
CA GLU A 31 9.61 4.23 0.45
C GLU A 31 10.09 2.79 0.64
N ILE A 32 9.72 1.92 -0.31
CA ILE A 32 10.08 0.50 -0.23
C ILE A 32 11.60 0.27 -0.35
N SER A 33 12.33 1.21 -0.95
CA SER A 33 13.79 1.14 -1.13
C SER A 33 14.57 1.14 0.20
N ARG A 34 13.98 1.69 1.28
CA ARG A 34 14.56 1.75 2.63
C ARG A 34 13.96 0.74 3.61
N ALA A 35 12.94 -0.03 3.21
CA ALA A 35 12.37 -1.09 4.04
C ALA A 35 13.40 -2.23 4.29
N HIS A 36 13.41 -2.77 5.51
CA HIS A 36 14.36 -3.81 5.96
C HIS A 36 15.84 -3.42 5.79
N ARG A 37 16.15 -2.12 5.87
CA ARG A 37 17.53 -1.61 5.86
C ARG A 37 17.89 -1.03 7.24
N PRO A 38 19.19 -0.95 7.59
CA PRO A 38 19.60 -0.19 8.77
C PRO A 38 19.08 1.24 8.71
N ASN A 39 18.65 1.77 9.85
CA ASN A 39 18.04 3.10 9.96
C ASN A 39 16.77 3.26 9.11
N GLU A 40 15.95 2.21 8.98
CA GLU A 40 14.62 2.32 8.40
C GLU A 40 13.82 3.41 9.13
N TYR A 41 13.22 4.31 8.35
CA TYR A 41 12.44 5.43 8.87
C TYR A 41 11.28 5.78 7.95
N ILE A 42 10.42 6.64 8.47
CA ILE A 42 9.35 7.30 7.75
C ILE A 42 9.37 8.78 8.10
N GLU A 43 9.14 9.63 7.12
CA GLU A 43 9.04 11.06 7.34
C GLU A 43 7.67 11.41 7.94
N ILE A 44 7.66 12.44 8.78
CA ILE A 44 6.41 12.95 9.37
C ILE A 44 5.44 13.38 8.25
N GLY A 45 5.96 13.94 7.16
CA GLY A 45 5.16 14.34 6.00
C GLY A 45 4.53 13.15 5.26
N GLU A 46 5.25 12.03 5.12
CA GLU A 46 4.71 10.81 4.50
C GLU A 46 3.58 10.21 5.35
N LEU A 47 3.76 10.17 6.68
CA LEU A 47 2.70 9.75 7.61
C LEU A 47 1.46 10.64 7.51
N ALA A 48 1.64 11.97 7.52
CA ALA A 48 0.54 12.91 7.41
C ALA A 48 -0.21 12.77 6.07
N ALA A 49 0.51 12.56 4.97
CA ALA A 49 -0.10 12.33 3.65
C ALA A 49 -0.93 11.05 3.61
N CYS A 50 -0.44 9.94 4.18
CA CYS A 50 -1.21 8.70 4.24
C CYS A 50 -2.43 8.83 5.16
N GLN A 51 -2.32 9.56 6.27
CA GLN A 51 -3.48 9.85 7.12
C GLN A 51 -4.57 10.58 6.32
N SER A 52 -4.22 11.65 5.61
CA SER A 52 -5.17 12.38 4.76
C SER A 52 -5.84 11.47 3.74
N MET A 53 -5.07 10.61 3.06
CA MET A 53 -5.61 9.67 2.07
C MET A 53 -6.64 8.70 2.68
N ILE A 54 -6.40 8.19 3.88
CA ILE A 54 -7.33 7.29 4.57
C ILE A 54 -8.60 8.04 5.00
N ASP A 55 -8.45 9.25 5.54
CA ASP A 55 -9.59 10.09 5.94
C ASP A 55 -10.47 10.45 4.73
N ASP A 56 -9.84 10.83 3.61
CA ASP A 56 -10.54 11.15 2.36
C ASP A 56 -11.27 9.91 1.79
N LEU A 57 -10.63 8.74 1.82
CA LEU A 57 -11.26 7.48 1.41
C LEU A 57 -12.46 7.14 2.31
N GLY A 58 -12.32 7.29 3.63
CA GLY A 58 -13.41 7.08 4.57
C GLY A 58 -14.58 8.01 4.32
N ALA A 59 -14.32 9.30 4.06
CA ALA A 59 -15.34 10.28 3.72
C ALA A 59 -16.05 9.94 2.40
N LEU A 60 -15.29 9.52 1.38
CA LEU A 60 -15.84 9.10 0.09
C LEU A 60 -16.76 7.89 0.21
N LEU A 61 -16.37 6.88 0.99
CA LEU A 61 -17.14 5.64 1.16
C LEU A 61 -18.35 5.79 2.09
N ALA A 62 -18.37 6.83 2.92
CA ALA A 62 -19.48 7.13 3.82
C ALA A 62 -20.59 7.97 3.18
N ALA A 63 -20.35 8.53 1.99
CA ALA A 63 -21.31 9.31 1.22
C ALA A 63 -22.29 8.42 0.45
#